data_AF-A0A0W1R6H5-F1
#
_entry.id   AF-A0A0W1R6H5-F1
#
_cell.length_a   1.000
_cell.length_b   1.000
_cell.length_c   1.000
_cell.angle_alpha   90.00
_cell.angle_beta   90.00
_cell.angle_gamma   90.00
#
_symmetry.space_group_name_H-M   'P 1'
#
loop_
_entity.id
_entity.type
_entity.pdbx_description
1 polymer ?
#
loop_
_entity_poly.entity_id
_entity_poly.type
_entity_poly.pdbx_seq_one_letter_code
_entity_poly.pdbx_strand_id
1 'polypeptide(L)'
;MVRRRIGALLQLVFSVLLLLFERWVREEAAKRGEPVSSSPKTIASSTLYHLGYLWLRDRDVGGIRTNRLRAFGFQLAQSRLSNRLFLQSDDGEHDYLLGFALATIGYRLWYGVLRPLPGSED
;
A
#
# COMPACT_ATOMS: atom_id res chain seq x y z
N MET A 1 -21.40 7.12 5.03
CA MET A 1 -20.84 5.74 4.89
C MET A 1 -20.48 5.36 3.45
N VAL A 2 -21.35 5.57 2.46
CA VAL A 2 -21.14 5.16 1.04
C VAL A 2 -19.82 5.67 0.43
N ARG A 3 -19.49 6.95 0.63
CA ARG A 3 -18.26 7.58 0.11
C ARG A 3 -16.97 6.90 0.62
N ARG A 4 -16.97 6.37 1.85
CA ARG A 4 -15.81 5.65 2.43
C ARG A 4 -15.65 4.26 1.82
N ARG A 5 -16.76 3.55 1.60
CA ARG A 5 -16.74 2.24 0.93
C ARG A 5 -16.33 2.35 -0.53
N ILE A 6 -16.84 3.34 -1.27
CA ILE A 6 -16.40 3.60 -2.66
C ILE A 6 -14.89 3.89 -2.69
N GLY A 7 -14.37 4.72 -1.79
CA GLY A 7 -12.93 4.98 -1.70
C GLY A 7 -12.10 3.71 -1.43
N ALA A 8 -12.57 2.84 -0.53
CA ALA A 8 -11.93 1.56 -0.25
C ALA A 8 -11.96 0.61 -1.45
N LEU A 9 -13.06 0.55 -2.20
CA LEU A 9 -13.19 -0.24 -3.42
C LEU A 9 -12.31 0.30 -4.54
N LEU A 10 -12.23 1.61 -4.73
CA LEU A 10 -11.33 2.23 -5.71
C LEU A 10 -9.87 1.92 -5.38
N GLN A 11 -9.48 1.95 -4.11
CA GLN A 11 -8.14 1.53 -3.67
C GLN A 11 -7.89 0.05 -3.97
N LEU A 12 -8.88 -0.81 -3.71
CA LEU A 12 -8.79 -2.23 -4.03
C LEU A 12 -8.58 -2.46 -5.54
N VAL A 13 -9.43 -1.85 -6.39
CA VAL A 13 -9.34 -1.96 -7.84
C VAL A 13 -8.00 -1.44 -8.34
N PHE A 14 -7.59 -0.26 -7.87
CA PHE A 14 -6.30 0.33 -8.25
C PHE A 14 -5.13 -0.57 -7.85
N SER A 15 -5.13 -1.15 -6.65
CA SER A 15 -4.07 -2.06 -6.21
C SER A 15 -4.04 -3.37 -6.99
N VAL A 16 -5.20 -3.90 -7.40
CA VAL A 16 -5.25 -5.07 -8.30
C VAL A 16 -4.65 -4.71 -9.66
N LEU A 17 -5.04 -3.57 -10.24
CA LEU A 17 -4.47 -3.09 -11.51
C LEU A 17 -2.96 -2.88 -11.40
N LEU A 18 -2.48 -2.33 -10.29
CA LEU A 18 -1.05 -2.15 -10.03
C LEU A 18 -0.32 -3.49 -9.97
N LEU A 19 -0.87 -4.52 -9.30
CA LEU A 19 -0.27 -5.86 -9.31
C LEU A 19 -0.22 -6.46 -10.71
N LEU A 20 -1.27 -6.29 -11.50
CA LEU A 20 -1.31 -6.79 -12.88
C LEU A 20 -0.28 -6.07 -13.75
N PHE A 21 -0.13 -4.76 -13.55
CA PHE A 21 0.88 -3.96 -14.24
C PHE A 21 2.31 -4.38 -13.84
N GLU A 22 2.60 -4.52 -12.55
CA GLU A 22 3.90 -5.02 -12.05
C GLU A 22 4.24 -6.39 -12.62
N ARG A 23 3.25 -7.30 -12.65
CA ARG A 23 3.41 -8.61 -13.27
C ARG A 23 3.74 -8.49 -14.76
N TRP A 24 3.03 -7.64 -15.50
CA TRP A 24 3.28 -7.42 -16.92
C TRP A 24 4.68 -6.84 -17.17
N VAL A 25 5.11 -5.85 -16.39
CA VAL A 25 6.46 -5.27 -16.47
C VAL A 25 7.52 -6.34 -16.23
N ARG A 26 7.36 -7.18 -15.20
CA ARG A 26 8.29 -8.26 -14.88
C ARG A 26 8.34 -9.34 -15.97
N GLU A 27 7.19 -9.72 -16.53
CA GLU A 27 7.12 -10.66 -17.65
C GLU A 27 7.82 -10.09 -18.89
N GLU A 28 7.66 -8.81 -19.18
CA GLU A 28 8.30 -8.14 -20.31
C GLU A 28 9.82 -7.99 -20.11
N ALA A 29 10.27 -7.64 -18.91
CA ALA A 29 11.68 -7.58 -18.56
C ALA A 29 12.37 -8.96 -18.64
N ALA A 30 11.67 -10.01 -18.18
CA ALA A 30 12.15 -11.39 -18.30
C ALA A 30 12.32 -11.82 -19.78
N LYS A 31 11.40 -11.42 -20.67
CA LYS A 31 11.54 -11.67 -22.13
C LYS A 31 12.74 -10.95 -22.74
N ARG A 32 13.14 -9.81 -22.18
CA ARG A 32 14.31 -9.02 -22.62
C ARG A 32 15.64 -9.51 -22.04
N GLY A 33 15.61 -10.52 -21.17
CA GLY A 33 16.81 -11.05 -20.51
C GLY A 33 17.27 -10.24 -19.29
N GLU A 34 16.43 -9.33 -18.80
CA GLU A 34 16.71 -8.49 -17.62
C GLU A 34 15.69 -8.79 -16.51
N PRO A 35 15.76 -9.96 -15.85
CA PRO A 35 14.80 -10.31 -14.81
C PRO A 35 14.93 -9.36 -13.62
N VAL A 36 13.81 -8.73 -13.22
CA VAL A 36 13.73 -7.90 -12.01
C VAL A 36 13.99 -8.78 -10.79
N SER A 37 15.05 -8.46 -10.04
CA SER A 37 15.39 -9.20 -8.83
C SER A 37 14.32 -8.95 -7.77
N SER A 38 13.91 -10.00 -7.06
CA SER A 38 12.88 -9.89 -6.02
C SER A 38 13.44 -10.35 -4.70
N SER A 39 13.29 -9.51 -3.69
CA SER A 39 13.62 -9.80 -2.30
C SER A 39 12.31 -10.08 -1.55
N PRO A 40 12.00 -11.34 -1.22
CA PRO A 40 10.83 -11.68 -0.42
C PRO A 40 10.80 -10.93 0.92
N LYS A 41 11.99 -10.60 1.46
CA LYS A 41 12.13 -9.82 2.69
C LYS A 41 11.68 -8.37 2.49
N THR A 42 12.02 -7.76 1.36
CA THR A 42 11.61 -6.38 1.02
C THR A 42 10.09 -6.32 0.77
N ILE A 43 9.54 -7.31 0.07
CA ILE A 43 8.09 -7.44 -0.15
C ILE A 43 7.36 -7.63 1.18
N ALA A 44 7.82 -8.52 2.04
CA ALA A 44 7.17 -8.79 3.33
C ALA A 44 7.22 -7.57 4.27
N SER A 45 8.38 -6.91 4.37
CA SER A 45 8.54 -5.74 5.23
C SER A 45 7.73 -4.53 4.75
N SER A 46 7.71 -4.26 3.44
CA SER A 46 6.86 -3.22 2.85
C SER A 46 5.37 -3.55 2.97
N THR A 47 4.98 -4.83 2.88
CA THR A 47 3.59 -5.27 3.12
C THR A 47 3.15 -4.97 4.56
N LEU A 48 3.95 -5.40 5.55
CA LEU A 48 3.65 -5.16 6.97
C LEU A 48 3.60 -3.66 7.29
N TYR A 49 4.54 -2.89 6.72
CA TYR A 49 4.56 -1.44 6.85
C TYR A 49 3.27 -0.79 6.37
N HIS A 50 2.79 -1.17 5.18
CA HIS A 50 1.56 -0.62 4.62
C HIS A 50 0.30 -1.09 5.35
N LEU A 51 0.27 -2.33 5.85
CA LEU A 51 -0.81 -2.79 6.71
C LEU A 51 -0.92 -1.94 7.98
N GLY A 52 0.21 -1.64 8.64
CA GLY A 52 0.26 -0.75 9.79
C GLY A 52 -0.23 0.65 9.45
N TYR A 53 0.20 1.20 8.30
CA TYR A 53 -0.28 2.49 7.81
C TYR A 53 -1.80 2.53 7.61
N LEU A 54 -2.36 1.55 6.89
CA LEU A 54 -3.81 1.46 6.65
C LEU A 54 -4.57 1.34 7.96
N TRP A 55 -4.06 0.53 8.90
CA TRP A 55 -4.64 0.37 10.23
C TRP A 55 -4.67 1.68 11.02
N LEU A 56 -3.57 2.42 11.06
CA LEU A 56 -3.47 3.72 11.76
C LEU A 56 -4.40 4.75 11.13
N ARG A 57 -4.40 4.83 9.79
CA ARG A 57 -5.18 5.82 9.04
C ARG A 57 -6.68 5.57 9.15
N ASP A 58 -7.13 4.33 9.03
CA ASP A 58 -8.57 4.01 9.06
C ASP A 58 -9.16 4.14 10.47
N ARG A 59 -8.37 3.88 11.52
CA ARG A 59 -8.75 4.12 12.93
C ARG A 59 -8.56 5.57 13.39
N ASP A 60 -8.08 6.44 12.51
CA ASP A 60 -7.74 7.84 12.81
C ASP A 60 -6.82 7.99 14.04
N VAL A 61 -5.87 7.06 14.20
CA VAL A 61 -4.94 7.08 15.33
C VAL A 61 -4.12 8.37 15.27
N GLY A 62 -4.13 9.13 16.37
CA GLY A 62 -3.44 10.42 16.43
C GLY A 62 -4.07 11.53 15.58
N GLY A 63 -5.27 11.35 15.02
CA GLY A 63 -5.93 12.37 14.20
C GLY A 63 -5.28 12.55 12.82
N ILE A 64 -4.60 11.53 12.31
CA ILE A 64 -3.88 11.58 11.02
C ILE A 64 -4.85 11.80 9.85
N ARG A 65 -6.10 11.34 9.97
CA ARG A 65 -7.13 11.53 8.94
C ARG A 65 -7.87 12.84 9.11
N THR A 66 -8.13 13.26 10.36
CA THR A 66 -8.96 14.43 10.68
C THR A 66 -8.18 15.75 10.70
N ASN A 67 -6.91 15.74 11.08
CA ASN A 67 -6.07 16.93 11.15
C ASN A 67 -5.08 17.00 9.99
N ARG A 68 -5.23 18.01 9.12
CA ARG A 68 -4.38 18.20 7.93
C ARG A 68 -2.89 18.38 8.24
N LEU A 69 -2.53 19.05 9.34
CA LEU A 69 -1.14 19.25 9.74
C LEU A 69 -0.51 17.93 10.18
N ARG A 70 -1.24 17.12 10.96
CA ARG A 70 -0.78 15.78 11.37
C ARG A 70 -0.72 14.83 10.17
N ALA A 71 -1.69 14.92 9.26
CA ALA A 71 -1.68 14.18 8.00
C ALA A 71 -0.42 14.48 7.18
N PHE A 72 -0.09 15.77 7.04
CA PHE A 72 1.08 16.21 6.29
C PHE A 72 2.40 15.78 6.95
N GLY A 73 2.53 16.00 8.27
CA GLY A 73 3.70 15.56 9.01
C GLY A 73 3.91 14.04 8.94
N PHE A 74 2.82 13.27 9.03
CA PHE A 74 2.86 11.83 8.88
C PHE A 74 3.26 11.40 7.46
N GLN A 75 2.71 12.02 6.41
CA GLN A 75 3.09 11.73 5.02
C GLN A 75 4.57 12.04 4.75
N LEU A 76 5.10 13.14 5.30
CA LEU A 76 6.52 13.46 5.19
C LEU A 76 7.40 12.42 5.88
N ALA A 77 7.03 12.00 7.09
CA ALA A 77 7.74 10.94 7.81
C ALA A 77 7.69 9.62 7.02
N GLN A 78 6.51 9.28 6.48
CA GLN A 78 6.30 8.08 5.67
C GLN A 78 7.16 8.09 4.40
N SER A 79 7.21 9.22 3.69
CA SER A 79 7.99 9.38 2.45
C SER A 79 9.49 9.28 2.73
N ARG A 80 9.98 9.89 3.82
CA ARG A 80 11.39 9.76 4.21
C ARG A 80 11.75 8.34 4.63
N LEU A 81 10.87 7.67 5.36
CA LEU A 81 11.13 6.33 5.85
C LEU A 81 11.11 5.30 4.72
N SER A 82 10.12 5.38 3.81
CA SER A 82 10.06 4.52 2.64
C SER A 82 11.26 4.69 1.71
N ASN A 83 11.66 5.94 1.43
CA ASN A 83 12.89 6.23 0.68
C ASN A 83 14.14 5.61 1.31
N ARG A 84 14.25 5.67 2.65
CA ARG A 84 15.41 5.10 3.34
C ARG A 84 15.41 3.58 3.41
N LEU A 85 14.25 2.95 3.55
CA LEU A 85 14.14 1.52 3.81
C LEU A 85 13.99 0.67 2.56
N PHE A 86 13.34 1.18 1.51
CA PHE A 86 12.88 0.36 0.39
C PHE A 86 13.29 0.87 -0.98
N LEU A 87 13.40 2.20 -1.18
CA LEU A 87 13.59 2.80 -2.50
C LEU A 87 15.06 3.17 -2.81
N GLN A 88 16.02 2.43 -2.26
CA GLN A 88 17.45 2.68 -2.52
C GLN A 88 17.96 2.02 -3.81
N SER A 89 17.20 1.09 -4.39
CA SER A 89 17.51 0.41 -5.66
C SER A 89 16.25 0.29 -6.51
N ASP A 90 16.40 0.20 -7.82
CA ASP A 90 15.28 0.04 -8.76
C ASP A 90 14.46 -1.22 -8.45
N ASP A 91 15.13 -2.34 -8.13
CA ASP A 91 14.47 -3.57 -7.65
C ASP A 91 13.66 -3.34 -6.36
N GLY A 92 14.15 -2.43 -5.50
CA GLY A 92 13.50 -2.08 -4.24
C GLY A 92 12.19 -1.31 -4.44
N GLU A 93 12.08 -0.53 -5.51
CA GLU A 93 10.84 0.15 -5.90
C GLU A 93 9.76 -0.85 -6.31
N HIS A 94 10.10 -1.80 -7.18
CA HIS A 94 9.16 -2.84 -7.60
C HIS A 94 8.68 -3.71 -6.44
N ASP A 95 9.59 -4.09 -5.54
CA ASP A 95 9.24 -4.88 -4.35
C ASP A 95 8.40 -4.07 -3.34
N TYR A 96 8.66 -2.77 -3.21
CA TYR A 96 7.87 -1.86 -2.39
C TYR A 96 6.44 -1.69 -2.94
N LEU A 97 6.30 -1.53 -4.25
CA LEU A 97 5.00 -1.43 -4.93
C LEU A 97 4.19 -2.72 -4.84
N LEU A 98 4.84 -3.88 -5.00
CA LEU A 98 4.23 -5.18 -4.74
C LEU A 98 3.70 -5.28 -3.31
N GLY A 99 4.52 -4.93 -2.32
CA GLY A 99 4.10 -4.99 -0.92
C GLY A 99 2.97 -4.01 -0.60
N PHE A 100 3.00 -2.80 -1.16
CA PHE A 100 1.89 -1.84 -1.07
C PHE A 100 0.58 -2.42 -1.61
N ALA A 101 0.63 -3.03 -2.78
CA ALA A 101 -0.55 -3.57 -3.44
C ALA A 101 -1.09 -4.79 -2.70
N LEU A 102 -0.23 -5.71 -2.25
CA LEU A 102 -0.61 -6.86 -1.42
C LEU A 102 -1.25 -6.43 -0.10
N ALA A 103 -0.64 -5.48 0.61
CA ALA A 103 -1.19 -4.93 1.84
C ALA A 103 -2.57 -4.31 1.61
N THR A 104 -2.71 -3.51 0.55
CA THR A 104 -3.97 -2.82 0.25
C THR A 104 -5.06 -3.79 -0.15
N ILE A 105 -4.77 -4.78 -0.99
CA ILE A 105 -5.73 -5.82 -1.38
C ILE A 105 -6.19 -6.60 -0.14
N GLY A 106 -5.25 -7.13 0.64
CA GLY A 106 -5.57 -7.92 1.83
C GLY A 106 -6.38 -7.09 2.84
N TYR A 107 -5.95 -5.86 3.11
CA TYR A 107 -6.63 -4.98 4.05
C TYR A 107 -8.00 -4.54 3.57
N ARG A 108 -8.17 -4.18 2.30
CA ARG A 108 -9.46 -3.66 1.76
C ARG A 108 -10.46 -4.77 1.50
N LEU A 109 -9.99 -5.96 1.12
CA LEU A 109 -10.82 -7.15 1.07
C LEU A 109 -11.36 -7.47 2.47
N TRP A 110 -10.50 -7.44 3.49
CA TRP A 110 -10.93 -7.68 4.87
C TRP A 110 -11.80 -6.54 5.42
N TYR A 111 -11.32 -5.30 5.35
CA TYR A 111 -12.01 -4.07 5.78
C TYR A 111 -12.44 -3.25 4.56
N GLY A 112 -13.70 -3.38 4.18
CA GLY A 112 -14.27 -2.72 3.00
C GLY A 112 -15.25 -3.63 2.26
N VAL A 113 -14.85 -4.89 2.06
CA VAL A 113 -15.69 -5.94 1.45
C VAL A 113 -16.27 -6.86 2.52
N LEU A 114 -15.42 -7.58 3.28
CA LEU A 114 -15.87 -8.59 4.25
C LEU A 114 -16.34 -7.99 5.57
N ARG A 115 -15.68 -6.93 6.05
CA ARG A 115 -16.01 -6.22 7.30
C ARG A 115 -16.19 -4.73 7.05
N PRO A 116 -16.99 -4.03 7.89
CA PRO A 116 -17.06 -2.58 7.84
C PRO A 116 -15.68 -1.95 8.10
N LEU A 117 -15.50 -0.73 7.58
CA LEU A 117 -14.26 0.02 7.79
C LEU A 117 -14.14 0.41 9.27
N PRO A 118 -12.95 0.30 9.89
CA PRO A 118 -12.76 0.76 11.26
C PRO A 118 -13.19 2.21 11.44
N GLY A 119 -13.80 2.52 12.60
CA GLY A 119 -14.31 3.86 12.90
C GLY A 119 -15.47 4.28 11.99
N SER A 120 -16.27 3.33 11.48
CA SER A 120 -17.54 3.59 10.79
C SER A 120 -18.76 3.30 11.66
N GLU A 121 -18.57 2.91 12.91
CA GLU A 121 -19.64 2.81 13.91
C GLU A 121 -19.78 4.19 14.56
N ASP A 122 -20.57 5.03 13.90
CA ASP A 122 -21.39 6.08 14.50
C ASP A 122 -22.79 5.93 13.88
#